data_AF-A0A1Q3HRF3-F1
#
_entry.id   AF-A0A1Q3HRF3-F1
#
_cell.length_a   1.000
_cell.length_b   1.000
_cell.length_c   1.000
_cell.angle_alpha   90.00
_cell.angle_beta   90.00
_cell.angle_gamma   90.00
#
_symmetry.space_group_name_H-M   'P 1'
#
loop_
_entity.id
_entity.type
_entity.pdbx_description
1 polymer ?
#
loop_
_entity_poly.entity_id
_entity_poly.type
_entity_poly.pdbx_seq_one_letter_code
_entity_poly.pdbx_strand_id
1 'polypeptide(L)'
;MLDSLGKDHVLLGGQTDNAVAGLAPFDIRYIYLAGGLFDSVEPCNSCSTSCSSAGQSCSNWNPNGCGWWGCWQWDQVPPGQYLRDYFQQTINLGQIPMITYYQMLHTSRVAEGAQEVAAAQTLSLMQRYYNDWRFVLKQIGNSTALLHIEPDFWAYAQHVNPNPHMIPAAVASANPTDCANVENTIAGMGRCMISMARKYAPNAKVGLHASAWATKIDAMMNRDPALDVEGEARKVADFLMECGGAAGDFVVVETSDRDAQYYQVRLGRDSWWDATNATLPHFRQAFRFAKALSERMGRPNLWWQLPVGNMSMPGYDQHWKDNRLDYFFDHPEEVAAAHGIGMIFGAGEQAQTNPSTDNGHLVLRTNNYFLTGGQLACPNVSMP
;
A
#
# COMPACT_ATOMS: atom_id res chain seq x y z
N MET A 1 7.97 -12.72 -10.70
CA MET A 1 6.67 -12.29 -10.13
C MET A 1 5.66 -12.00 -11.24
N LEU A 2 5.99 -11.11 -12.18
CA LEU A 2 5.08 -10.71 -13.26
C LEU A 2 4.57 -11.87 -14.13
N ASP A 3 5.41 -12.86 -14.45
CA ASP A 3 4.97 -14.07 -15.17
C ASP A 3 3.80 -14.78 -14.50
N SER A 4 3.82 -14.87 -13.16
CA SER A 4 2.71 -15.47 -12.40
C SER A 4 1.44 -14.61 -12.34
N LEU A 5 1.55 -13.35 -12.76
CA LEU A 5 0.43 -12.44 -12.98
C LEU A 5 0.01 -12.38 -14.47
N GLY A 6 0.71 -13.09 -15.36
CA GLY A 6 0.48 -13.04 -16.81
C GLY A 6 0.86 -11.69 -17.43
N LYS A 7 1.91 -11.04 -16.91
CA LYS A 7 2.37 -9.71 -17.32
C LYS A 7 3.87 -9.72 -17.60
N ASP A 8 4.33 -8.79 -18.42
CA ASP A 8 5.74 -8.63 -18.84
C ASP A 8 6.24 -7.18 -18.80
N HIS A 9 5.34 -6.23 -18.57
CA HIS A 9 5.61 -4.79 -18.51
C HIS A 9 5.46 -4.24 -17.09
N VAL A 10 5.95 -3.01 -16.88
CA VAL A 10 5.70 -2.23 -15.68
C VAL A 10 4.20 -1.95 -15.62
N LEU A 11 3.57 -2.45 -14.55
CA LEU A 11 2.11 -2.43 -14.40
C LEU A 11 1.61 -1.02 -14.12
N LEU A 12 0.46 -0.67 -14.69
CA LEU A 12 -0.25 0.57 -14.36
C LEU A 12 -1.47 0.29 -13.51
N GLY A 13 -1.67 1.09 -12.47
CA GLY A 13 -2.89 0.99 -11.69
C GLY A 13 -3.27 2.24 -10.94
N GLY A 14 -4.44 2.19 -10.30
CA GLY A 14 -4.83 3.28 -9.43
C GLY A 14 -6.06 3.03 -8.56
N GLN A 15 -6.32 3.99 -7.69
CA GLN A 15 -7.49 4.03 -6.81
C GLN A 15 -8.68 4.60 -7.58
N THR A 16 -9.27 3.78 -8.42
CA THR A 16 -10.36 4.20 -9.31
C THR A 16 -11.71 3.76 -8.77
N ASP A 17 -12.69 4.66 -8.84
CA ASP A 17 -14.10 4.27 -8.73
C ASP A 17 -14.55 3.53 -10.00
N ASN A 18 -15.82 3.08 -10.02
CA ASN A 18 -16.35 2.35 -11.17
C ASN A 18 -16.52 3.20 -12.43
N ALA A 19 -16.61 4.52 -12.30
CA ALA A 19 -16.73 5.41 -13.44
C ALA A 19 -15.39 5.57 -14.17
N VAL A 20 -14.26 5.50 -13.44
CA VAL A 20 -12.91 5.64 -14.03
C VAL A 20 -12.28 4.30 -14.39
N ALA A 21 -12.51 3.24 -13.61
CA ALA A 21 -11.77 1.98 -13.73
C ALA A 21 -11.79 1.35 -15.13
N GLY A 22 -12.87 1.53 -15.90
CA GLY A 22 -13.02 0.98 -17.25
C GLY A 22 -12.62 1.91 -18.40
N LEU A 23 -12.14 3.14 -18.12
CA LEU A 23 -11.85 4.14 -19.16
C LEU A 23 -10.45 4.00 -19.78
N ALA A 24 -9.57 3.22 -19.15
CA ALA A 24 -8.24 2.91 -19.65
C ALA A 24 -7.89 1.45 -19.30
N PRO A 25 -6.95 0.83 -20.03
CA PRO A 25 -6.55 -0.55 -19.79
C PRO A 25 -5.58 -0.67 -18.60
N PHE A 26 -5.99 -0.21 -17.41
CA PHE A 26 -5.20 -0.42 -16.19
C PHE A 26 -4.94 -1.92 -15.97
N ASP A 27 -3.78 -2.27 -15.42
CA ASP A 27 -3.47 -3.61 -14.95
C ASP A 27 -3.99 -3.87 -13.55
N ILE A 28 -3.94 -2.85 -12.69
CA ILE A 28 -4.24 -2.96 -11.27
C ILE A 28 -5.30 -1.93 -10.90
N ARG A 29 -6.28 -2.39 -10.12
CA ARG A 29 -7.15 -1.50 -9.36
C ARG A 29 -6.82 -1.69 -7.89
N TYR A 30 -6.74 -0.63 -7.10
CA TYR A 30 -6.52 -0.77 -5.66
C TYR A 30 -7.54 -0.03 -4.81
N ILE A 31 -7.76 -0.56 -3.61
CA ILE A 31 -8.53 0.07 -2.54
C ILE A 31 -7.77 0.01 -1.22
N TYR A 32 -8.13 0.92 -0.31
CA TYR A 32 -7.81 0.77 1.10
C TYR A 32 -8.89 -0.05 1.78
N LEU A 33 -8.49 -1.03 2.59
CA LEU A 33 -9.31 -1.51 3.69
C LEU A 33 -8.82 -0.80 4.95
N ALA A 34 -9.49 0.30 5.30
CA ALA A 34 -9.10 1.21 6.37
C ALA A 34 -10.35 1.80 7.04
N GLY A 35 -10.45 1.72 8.37
CA GLY A 35 -11.64 2.19 9.09
C GLY A 35 -11.84 1.55 10.46
N GLY A 36 -11.10 0.48 10.76
CA GLY A 36 -11.13 -0.22 12.03
C GLY A 36 -11.82 -1.58 11.92
N LEU A 37 -11.83 -2.29 13.04
CA LEU A 37 -12.37 -3.66 13.13
C LEU A 37 -13.72 -3.69 13.85
N PHE A 38 -14.38 -4.83 13.73
CA PHE A 38 -15.52 -5.20 14.58
C PHE A 38 -15.11 -5.23 16.06
N ASP A 39 -16.06 -5.05 16.98
CA ASP A 39 -15.77 -5.04 18.44
C ASP A 39 -15.70 -6.46 19.04
N SER A 40 -16.37 -7.44 18.42
CA SER A 40 -16.34 -8.87 18.79
C SER A 40 -14.94 -9.48 18.60
N VAL A 41 -14.68 -10.68 19.13
CA VAL A 41 -13.39 -11.35 18.88
C VAL A 41 -13.29 -11.91 17.46
N GLU A 42 -14.41 -12.40 16.92
CA GLU A 42 -14.51 -12.95 15.57
C GLU A 42 -15.25 -11.99 14.63
N PRO A 43 -15.00 -12.05 13.31
CA PRO A 43 -15.75 -11.28 12.32
C PRO A 43 -17.25 -11.48 12.50
N CYS A 44 -18.02 -10.41 12.31
CA CYS A 44 -19.47 -10.51 12.44
C CYS A 44 -20.03 -11.52 11.43
N ASN A 45 -21.04 -12.29 11.84
CA ASN A 45 -21.78 -13.18 10.93
C ASN A 45 -22.89 -12.45 10.15
N SER A 46 -23.30 -11.27 10.62
CA SER A 46 -24.34 -10.43 10.03
C SER A 46 -24.06 -8.97 10.34
N CYS A 47 -24.30 -8.07 9.39
CA CYS A 47 -24.19 -6.62 9.61
C CYS A 47 -25.43 -6.03 10.29
N SER A 48 -26.59 -6.65 10.11
CA SER A 48 -27.87 -6.17 10.63
C SER A 48 -28.14 -6.53 12.09
N THR A 49 -27.44 -7.54 12.65
CA THR A 49 -27.68 -8.02 14.02
C THR A 49 -26.41 -8.04 14.84
N SER A 50 -26.30 -7.12 15.82
CA SER A 50 -25.25 -7.07 16.85
C SER A 50 -23.80 -6.87 16.38
N CYS A 51 -23.60 -6.53 15.10
CA CYS A 51 -22.28 -6.11 14.65
C CYS A 51 -22.07 -4.65 15.02
N SER A 52 -20.95 -4.36 15.67
CA SER A 52 -20.50 -3.00 15.92
C SER A 52 -19.03 -2.88 15.61
N SER A 53 -18.64 -1.68 15.20
CA SER A 53 -17.26 -1.27 15.08
C SER A 53 -17.13 0.03 15.83
N ALA A 54 -16.18 0.06 16.75
CA ALA A 54 -15.91 1.24 17.53
C ALA A 54 -17.06 1.70 18.45
N GLY A 55 -17.90 0.77 18.89
CA GLY A 55 -19.14 1.04 19.64
C GLY A 55 -20.28 1.57 18.76
N GLN A 56 -20.08 1.72 17.46
CA GLN A 56 -21.12 2.11 16.50
C GLN A 56 -21.74 0.88 15.87
N SER A 57 -23.08 0.83 15.83
CA SER A 57 -23.81 -0.26 15.18
C SER A 57 -23.55 -0.27 13.67
N CYS A 58 -23.39 -1.46 13.10
CA CYS A 58 -23.29 -1.68 11.67
C CYS A 58 -24.66 -1.94 10.99
N SER A 59 -25.75 -1.97 11.77
CA SER A 59 -27.12 -2.13 11.26
C SER A 59 -27.68 -0.84 10.63
N ASN A 60 -28.67 -1.00 9.74
CA ASN A 60 -29.51 0.04 9.16
C ASN A 60 -28.76 1.22 8.53
N TRP A 61 -27.68 0.95 7.79
CA TRP A 61 -26.83 1.95 7.12
C TRP A 61 -26.75 3.28 7.89
N ASN A 62 -25.84 3.36 8.86
CA ASN A 62 -25.69 4.54 9.70
C ASN A 62 -24.91 5.64 8.96
N PRO A 63 -25.38 6.90 8.90
CA PRO A 63 -24.61 8.02 8.33
C PRO A 63 -23.29 8.33 9.08
N ASN A 64 -23.14 7.86 10.33
CA ASN A 64 -21.87 7.87 11.07
C ASN A 64 -21.02 6.59 10.88
N GLY A 65 -21.49 5.66 10.04
CA GLY A 65 -20.76 4.52 9.49
C GLY A 65 -20.35 3.39 10.45
N CYS A 66 -20.40 2.15 9.96
CA CYS A 66 -19.62 1.05 10.51
C CYS A 66 -18.16 1.19 10.02
N GLY A 67 -17.19 1.32 10.93
CA GLY A 67 -15.78 1.41 10.56
C GLY A 67 -15.23 0.15 9.88
N TRP A 68 -15.85 -1.01 10.13
CA TRP A 68 -15.40 -2.28 9.58
C TRP A 68 -15.85 -2.49 8.14
N TRP A 69 -14.88 -2.67 7.25
CA TRP A 69 -15.06 -2.91 5.81
C TRP A 69 -15.97 -4.09 5.50
N GLY A 70 -16.01 -5.09 6.40
CA GLY A 70 -16.87 -6.25 6.25
C GLY A 70 -18.36 -5.89 6.21
N CYS A 71 -18.76 -4.67 6.56
CA CYS A 71 -20.13 -4.18 6.51
C CYS A 71 -20.33 -2.92 5.65
N TRP A 72 -19.44 -2.65 4.68
CA TRP A 72 -19.61 -1.55 3.70
C TRP A 72 -20.52 -1.93 2.52
N GLN A 73 -21.62 -2.61 2.83
CA GLN A 73 -22.69 -2.96 1.91
C GLN A 73 -24.03 -2.79 2.64
N TRP A 74 -25.15 -3.03 1.96
CA TRP A 74 -26.45 -3.13 2.62
C TRP A 74 -26.41 -4.19 3.74
N ASP A 75 -26.95 -3.89 4.91
CA ASP A 75 -26.75 -4.67 6.13
C ASP A 75 -27.50 -6.02 6.15
N GLN A 76 -28.40 -6.23 5.19
CA GLN A 76 -29.04 -7.53 4.90
C GLN A 76 -28.10 -8.47 4.12
N VAL A 77 -27.01 -7.94 3.57
CA VAL A 77 -26.07 -8.68 2.74
C VAL A 77 -24.95 -9.27 3.62
N PRO A 78 -24.53 -10.53 3.38
CA PRO A 78 -23.52 -11.16 4.21
C PRO A 78 -22.21 -10.38 4.29
N PRO A 79 -21.55 -10.33 5.46
CA PRO A 79 -20.29 -9.65 5.64
C PRO A 79 -19.23 -10.00 4.58
N GLY A 80 -18.44 -8.99 4.21
CA GLY A 80 -17.41 -9.08 3.19
C GLY A 80 -17.90 -9.01 1.74
N GLN A 81 -19.21 -8.80 1.49
CA GLN A 81 -19.71 -8.64 0.13
C GLN A 81 -19.04 -7.46 -0.59
N TYR A 82 -18.80 -6.35 0.10
CA TYR A 82 -18.07 -5.20 -0.45
C TYR A 82 -16.77 -5.63 -1.16
N LEU A 83 -15.95 -6.45 -0.49
CA LEU A 83 -14.68 -6.92 -1.05
C LEU A 83 -14.90 -7.89 -2.21
N ARG A 84 -15.88 -8.79 -2.11
CA ARG A 84 -16.21 -9.74 -3.20
C ARG A 84 -16.71 -9.00 -4.45
N ASP A 85 -17.54 -7.98 -4.28
CA ASP A 85 -18.04 -7.15 -5.38
C ASP A 85 -16.90 -6.38 -6.03
N TYR A 86 -16.01 -5.80 -5.23
CA TYR A 86 -14.81 -5.14 -5.72
C TYR A 86 -13.92 -6.09 -6.55
N PHE A 87 -13.66 -7.30 -6.06
CA PHE A 87 -12.90 -8.32 -6.80
C PHE A 87 -13.58 -8.69 -8.11
N GLN A 88 -14.87 -8.99 -8.06
CA GLN A 88 -15.64 -9.36 -9.26
C GLN A 88 -15.62 -8.26 -10.32
N GLN A 89 -15.83 -7.00 -9.92
CA GLN A 89 -15.83 -5.86 -10.82
C GLN A 89 -14.45 -5.64 -11.44
N THR A 90 -13.39 -5.72 -10.62
CA THR A 90 -12.00 -5.56 -11.08
C THR A 90 -11.61 -6.66 -12.07
N ILE A 91 -11.91 -7.93 -11.76
CA ILE A 91 -11.61 -9.07 -12.62
C ILE A 91 -12.40 -8.99 -13.94
N ASN A 92 -13.65 -8.52 -13.90
CA ASN A 92 -14.46 -8.32 -15.12
C ASN A 92 -13.87 -7.27 -16.06
N LEU A 93 -13.05 -6.35 -15.55
CA LEU A 93 -12.29 -5.37 -16.34
C LEU A 93 -10.94 -5.92 -16.83
N GLY A 94 -10.59 -7.18 -16.51
CA GLY A 94 -9.28 -7.76 -16.80
C GLY A 94 -8.15 -7.22 -15.91
N GLN A 95 -8.50 -6.57 -14.80
CA GLN A 95 -7.58 -5.98 -13.84
C GLN A 95 -7.26 -6.94 -12.68
N ILE A 96 -6.11 -6.73 -12.05
CA ILE A 96 -5.68 -7.41 -10.83
C ILE A 96 -6.16 -6.59 -9.62
N PRO A 97 -6.97 -7.17 -8.72
CA PRO A 97 -7.35 -6.51 -7.48
C PRO A 97 -6.14 -6.33 -6.56
N MET A 98 -5.93 -5.12 -6.07
CA MET A 98 -4.98 -4.80 -5.00
C MET A 98 -5.70 -4.30 -3.76
N ILE A 99 -5.23 -4.75 -2.60
CA ILE A 99 -5.70 -4.30 -1.29
C ILE A 99 -4.53 -3.68 -0.55
N THR A 100 -4.67 -2.43 -0.12
CA THR A 100 -3.87 -1.87 0.97
C THR A 100 -4.60 -2.10 2.28
N TYR A 101 -4.09 -3.03 3.09
CA TYR A 101 -4.65 -3.36 4.39
C TYR A 101 -4.06 -2.44 5.46
N TYR A 102 -4.84 -1.45 5.90
CA TYR A 102 -4.41 -0.39 6.79
C TYR A 102 -5.36 -0.34 7.99
N GLN A 103 -5.17 -1.26 8.94
CA GLN A 103 -6.10 -1.46 10.03
C GLN A 103 -5.50 -1.14 11.39
N MET A 104 -4.17 -1.17 11.56
CA MET A 104 -3.57 -0.97 12.88
C MET A 104 -3.87 0.42 13.46
N LEU A 105 -3.58 1.49 12.71
CA LEU A 105 -3.90 2.85 13.12
C LEU A 105 -5.39 3.03 13.44
N HIS A 106 -6.26 2.66 12.50
CA HIS A 106 -7.70 2.87 12.62
C HIS A 106 -8.32 2.08 13.78
N THR A 107 -7.80 0.90 14.08
CA THR A 107 -8.31 0.04 15.16
C THR A 107 -7.80 0.48 16.53
N SER A 108 -6.54 0.90 16.60
CA SER A 108 -5.92 1.32 17.85
C SER A 108 -6.44 2.67 18.34
N ARG A 109 -6.86 3.56 17.42
CA ARG A 109 -7.35 4.92 17.70
C ARG A 109 -6.39 5.80 18.50
N VAL A 110 -5.11 5.49 18.39
CA VAL A 110 -4.04 6.32 18.93
C VAL A 110 -3.50 7.22 17.83
N ALA A 111 -2.58 8.11 18.18
CA ALA A 111 -1.85 8.85 17.16
C ALA A 111 -0.93 7.89 16.39
N GLU A 112 -0.82 8.12 15.09
CA GLU A 112 0.11 7.42 14.22
C GLU A 112 1.55 7.57 14.74
N GLY A 113 2.32 6.48 14.67
CA GLY A 113 3.69 6.45 15.17
C GLY A 113 3.96 5.43 16.26
N ALA A 114 4.81 5.80 17.23
CA ALA A 114 5.25 4.87 18.28
C ALA A 114 4.08 4.33 19.14
N GLN A 115 3.00 5.10 19.29
CA GLN A 115 1.79 4.64 20.01
C GLN A 115 1.06 3.55 19.23
N GLU A 116 0.96 3.68 17.91
CA GLU A 116 0.38 2.67 17.02
C GLU A 116 1.20 1.37 17.09
N VAL A 117 2.53 1.46 17.02
CA VAL A 117 3.42 0.29 17.18
C VAL A 117 3.21 -0.38 18.53
N ALA A 118 3.10 0.40 19.61
CA ALA A 118 2.84 -0.13 20.94
C ALA A 118 1.46 -0.81 21.06
N ALA A 119 0.47 -0.37 20.27
CA ALA A 119 -0.86 -0.99 20.27
C ALA A 119 -0.83 -2.46 19.82
N ALA A 120 0.16 -2.86 19.01
CA ALA A 120 0.36 -4.25 18.61
C ALA A 120 0.66 -5.21 19.79
N GLN A 121 0.98 -4.71 20.98
CA GLN A 121 1.11 -5.53 22.20
C GLN A 121 -0.23 -5.93 22.81
N THR A 122 -1.31 -5.27 22.39
CA THR A 122 -2.65 -5.46 22.98
C THR A 122 -3.26 -6.76 22.48
N LEU A 123 -3.31 -7.78 23.34
CA LEU A 123 -3.79 -9.12 23.01
C LEU A 123 -5.17 -9.12 22.33
N SER A 124 -6.15 -8.43 22.91
CA SER A 124 -7.51 -8.40 22.39
C SER A 124 -7.63 -7.68 21.04
N LEU A 125 -6.81 -6.64 20.83
CA LEU A 125 -6.73 -5.95 19.53
C LEU A 125 -6.14 -6.89 18.48
N MET A 126 -5.00 -7.53 18.80
CA MET A 126 -4.33 -8.41 17.85
C MET A 126 -5.12 -9.68 17.52
N GLN A 127 -5.92 -10.19 18.47
CA GLN A 127 -6.85 -11.29 18.19
C GLN A 127 -7.83 -10.90 17.06
N ARG A 128 -8.47 -9.73 17.19
CA ARG A 128 -9.37 -9.21 16.14
C ARG A 128 -8.63 -8.92 14.84
N TYR A 129 -7.43 -8.36 14.94
CA TYR A 129 -6.58 -8.02 13.79
C TYR A 129 -6.25 -9.24 12.93
N TYR A 130 -5.76 -10.32 13.54
CA TYR A 130 -5.48 -11.54 12.79
C TYR A 130 -6.74 -12.25 12.31
N ASN A 131 -7.83 -12.18 13.08
CA ASN A 131 -9.11 -12.73 12.66
C ASN A 131 -9.68 -11.98 11.43
N ASP A 132 -9.53 -10.66 11.37
CA ASP A 132 -9.90 -9.87 10.18
C ASP A 132 -8.96 -10.15 9.00
N TRP A 133 -7.65 -10.21 9.21
CA TRP A 133 -6.70 -10.58 8.17
C TRP A 133 -7.02 -11.97 7.58
N ARG A 134 -7.33 -12.95 8.43
CA ARG A 134 -7.80 -14.27 7.98
C ARG A 134 -9.10 -14.16 7.18
N PHE A 135 -10.02 -13.28 7.59
CA PHE A 135 -11.28 -13.06 6.90
C PHE A 135 -11.07 -12.45 5.51
N VAL A 136 -10.24 -11.41 5.37
CA VAL A 136 -9.81 -10.84 4.09
C VAL A 136 -9.27 -11.93 3.17
N LEU A 137 -8.27 -12.69 3.63
CA LEU A 137 -7.62 -13.72 2.81
C LEU A 137 -8.58 -14.82 2.36
N LYS A 138 -9.55 -15.19 3.20
CA LYS A 138 -10.60 -16.16 2.83
C LYS A 138 -11.58 -15.61 1.79
N GLN A 139 -11.83 -14.30 1.75
CA GLN A 139 -12.62 -13.70 0.66
C GLN A 139 -11.87 -13.75 -0.67
N ILE A 140 -10.53 -13.65 -0.64
CA ILE A 140 -9.68 -13.73 -1.83
C ILE A 140 -9.61 -15.18 -2.34
N GLY A 141 -9.36 -16.13 -1.44
CA GLY A 141 -9.21 -17.55 -1.77
C GLY A 141 -8.16 -17.77 -2.86
N ASN A 142 -8.52 -18.47 -3.93
CA ASN A 142 -7.59 -18.78 -5.02
C ASN A 142 -7.46 -17.66 -6.09
N SER A 143 -8.02 -16.48 -5.85
CA SER A 143 -7.92 -15.37 -6.80
C SER A 143 -6.50 -14.80 -6.84
N THR A 144 -6.05 -14.37 -8.01
CA THR A 144 -4.86 -13.52 -8.12
C THR A 144 -5.20 -12.14 -7.55
N ALA A 145 -4.34 -11.63 -6.67
CA ALA A 145 -4.47 -10.31 -6.06
C ALA A 145 -3.11 -9.79 -5.61
N LEU A 146 -3.01 -8.49 -5.34
CA LEU A 146 -1.87 -7.89 -4.65
C LEU A 146 -2.29 -7.45 -3.25
N LEU A 147 -1.48 -7.78 -2.26
CA LEU A 147 -1.70 -7.49 -0.84
C LEU A 147 -0.57 -6.63 -0.34
N HIS A 148 -0.90 -5.41 0.04
CA HIS A 148 0.01 -4.45 0.64
C HIS A 148 -0.37 -4.31 2.12
N ILE A 149 0.57 -4.65 3.00
CA ILE A 149 0.32 -4.73 4.45
C ILE A 149 0.82 -3.48 5.16
N GLU A 150 -0.09 -2.80 5.86
CA GLU A 150 0.14 -1.70 6.82
C GLU A 150 1.13 -0.64 6.30
N PRO A 151 0.66 0.30 5.46
CA PRO A 151 1.46 1.48 5.11
C PRO A 151 1.90 2.23 6.37
N ASP A 152 3.08 2.86 6.29
CA ASP A 152 3.75 3.65 7.34
C ASP A 152 4.10 2.94 8.67
N PHE A 153 3.32 1.94 9.09
CA PHE A 153 3.50 1.20 10.33
C PHE A 153 4.92 0.63 10.50
N TRP A 154 5.46 0.02 9.45
CA TRP A 154 6.78 -0.62 9.49
C TRP A 154 7.91 0.39 9.71
N ALA A 155 7.77 1.59 9.16
CA ALA A 155 8.72 2.67 9.32
C ALA A 155 8.70 3.20 10.76
N TYR A 156 7.52 3.37 11.34
CA TYR A 156 7.38 3.69 12.76
C TYR A 156 7.90 2.57 13.67
N ALA A 157 7.73 1.30 13.31
CA ALA A 157 8.33 0.20 14.05
C ALA A 157 9.86 0.32 14.02
N GLN A 158 10.47 0.59 12.86
CA GLN A 158 11.91 0.82 12.76
C GLN A 158 12.38 2.05 13.57
N HIS A 159 11.54 3.09 13.71
CA HIS A 159 11.82 4.23 14.58
C HIS A 159 11.93 3.85 16.05
N VAL A 160 11.11 2.89 16.49
CA VAL A 160 11.11 2.37 17.86
C VAL A 160 12.38 1.56 18.12
N ASN A 161 12.72 0.63 17.24
CA ASN A 161 13.96 -0.13 17.34
C ASN A 161 14.40 -0.64 15.95
N PRO A 162 15.68 -0.51 15.55
CA PRO A 162 16.16 -1.06 14.28
C PRO A 162 16.16 -2.60 14.24
N ASN A 163 16.01 -3.29 15.38
CA ASN A 163 15.80 -4.73 15.43
C ASN A 163 14.32 -5.05 15.73
N PRO A 164 13.54 -5.57 14.76
CA PRO A 164 12.12 -5.83 14.95
C PRO A 164 11.82 -6.96 15.94
N HIS A 165 12.79 -7.83 16.24
CA HIS A 165 12.68 -8.87 17.27
C HIS A 165 12.69 -8.29 18.69
N MET A 166 13.08 -7.03 18.86
CA MET A 166 13.10 -6.35 20.15
C MET A 166 11.85 -5.49 20.39
N ILE A 167 10.92 -5.46 19.43
CA ILE A 167 9.67 -4.69 19.53
C ILE A 167 8.54 -5.67 19.86
N PRO A 168 7.96 -5.63 21.06
CA PRO A 168 6.93 -6.59 21.44
C PRO A 168 5.64 -6.42 20.61
N ALA A 169 4.99 -7.53 20.29
CA ALA A 169 3.65 -7.59 19.70
C ALA A 169 2.95 -8.88 20.12
N ALA A 170 1.63 -8.90 20.28
CA ALA A 170 0.89 -10.13 20.53
C ALA A 170 0.70 -10.88 19.21
N VAL A 171 1.38 -12.02 19.04
CA VAL A 171 1.38 -12.84 17.80
C VAL A 171 0.90 -14.25 18.11
N ALA A 172 1.76 -15.15 18.63
CA ALA A 172 1.36 -16.50 19.03
C ALA A 172 0.27 -16.50 20.12
N SER A 173 0.32 -15.53 21.03
CA SER A 173 -0.71 -15.38 22.08
C SER A 173 -2.06 -14.94 21.51
N ALA A 174 -2.05 -14.12 20.45
CA ALA A 174 -3.26 -13.59 19.81
C ALA A 174 -3.80 -14.53 18.71
N ASN A 175 -2.95 -15.30 18.07
CA ASN A 175 -3.30 -16.17 16.95
C ASN A 175 -2.58 -17.53 17.03
N PRO A 176 -2.93 -18.36 18.04
CA PRO A 176 -2.33 -19.69 18.19
C PRO A 176 -2.67 -20.62 17.02
N THR A 177 -3.77 -20.37 16.29
CA THR A 177 -4.20 -21.21 15.17
C THR A 177 -3.24 -21.16 13.97
N ASP A 178 -2.77 -19.97 13.61
CA ASP A 178 -1.89 -19.79 12.45
C ASP A 178 -0.44 -19.52 12.82
N CYS A 179 -0.17 -19.05 14.04
CA CYS A 179 1.10 -18.43 14.40
C CYS A 179 1.65 -18.91 15.75
N ALA A 180 1.24 -20.09 16.24
CA ALA A 180 1.72 -20.65 17.52
C ALA A 180 3.26 -20.72 17.65
N ASN A 181 3.97 -20.94 16.54
CA ASN A 181 5.43 -21.08 16.53
C ASN A 181 6.17 -19.80 16.12
N VAL A 182 5.46 -18.66 16.12
CA VAL A 182 6.01 -17.36 15.75
C VAL A 182 6.17 -16.52 17.01
N GLU A 183 7.30 -15.85 17.15
CA GLU A 183 7.59 -15.00 18.31
C GLU A 183 6.59 -13.84 18.49
N ASN A 184 6.41 -13.40 19.73
CA ASN A 184 5.53 -12.28 20.09
C ASN A 184 6.25 -10.92 19.92
N THR A 185 6.61 -10.60 18.66
CA THR A 185 7.34 -9.39 18.28
C THR A 185 6.83 -8.84 16.95
N ILE A 186 7.23 -7.63 16.57
CA ILE A 186 6.90 -7.06 15.24
C ILE A 186 7.49 -7.92 14.12
N ALA A 187 8.68 -8.50 14.32
CA ALA A 187 9.23 -9.48 13.38
C ALA A 187 8.26 -10.66 13.19
N GLY A 188 7.72 -11.17 14.30
CA GLY A 188 6.71 -12.21 14.30
C GLY A 188 5.39 -11.81 13.63
N MET A 189 4.93 -10.57 13.82
CA MET A 189 3.70 -10.05 13.21
C MET A 189 3.76 -10.14 11.67
N GLY A 190 4.81 -9.61 11.05
CA GLY A 190 4.97 -9.68 9.60
C GLY A 190 5.09 -11.12 9.08
N ARG A 191 5.89 -11.96 9.74
CA ARG A 191 6.05 -13.39 9.39
C ARG A 191 4.72 -14.15 9.47
N CYS A 192 3.92 -13.88 10.50
CA CYS A 192 2.59 -14.44 10.70
C CYS A 192 1.64 -14.04 9.57
N MET A 193 1.56 -12.75 9.23
CA MET A 193 0.67 -12.25 8.18
C MET A 193 1.02 -12.82 6.79
N ILE A 194 2.30 -12.90 6.45
CA ILE A 194 2.76 -13.48 5.17
C ILE A 194 2.46 -14.98 5.12
N SER A 195 2.72 -15.72 6.21
CA SER A 195 2.37 -17.14 6.31
C SER A 195 0.87 -17.38 6.11
N MET A 196 0.03 -16.55 6.72
CA MET A 196 -1.42 -16.60 6.54
C MET A 196 -1.81 -16.34 5.08
N ALA A 197 -1.18 -15.38 4.40
CA ALA A 197 -1.44 -15.12 2.98
C ALA A 197 -1.14 -16.36 2.12
N ARG A 198 -0.01 -17.05 2.36
CA ARG A 198 0.31 -18.31 1.67
C ARG A 198 -0.69 -19.43 1.93
N LYS A 199 -1.24 -19.48 3.15
CA LYS A 199 -2.19 -20.52 3.56
C LYS A 199 -3.59 -20.31 2.98
N TYR A 200 -4.09 -19.07 3.02
CA TYR A 200 -5.49 -18.76 2.74
C TYR A 200 -5.72 -18.10 1.37
N ALA A 201 -4.69 -17.48 0.78
CA ALA A 201 -4.74 -16.86 -0.53
C ALA A 201 -3.49 -17.20 -1.38
N PRO A 202 -3.26 -18.48 -1.73
CA PRO A 202 -1.97 -18.93 -2.28
C PRO A 202 -1.59 -18.30 -3.63
N ASN A 203 -2.57 -17.81 -4.40
CA ASN A 203 -2.34 -17.13 -5.68
C ASN A 203 -2.16 -15.60 -5.53
N ALA A 204 -2.45 -15.04 -4.35
CA ALA A 204 -2.19 -13.64 -4.08
C ALA A 204 -0.68 -13.40 -3.88
N LYS A 205 -0.24 -12.21 -4.28
CA LYS A 205 1.08 -11.69 -4.01
C LYS A 205 1.02 -10.76 -2.81
N VAL A 206 2.00 -10.81 -1.94
CA VAL A 206 2.01 -10.03 -0.70
C VAL A 206 3.33 -9.31 -0.48
N GLY A 207 3.26 -8.06 -0.03
CA GLY A 207 4.40 -7.21 0.26
C GLY A 207 4.21 -6.35 1.49
N LEU A 208 5.33 -6.04 2.15
CA LEU A 208 5.40 -5.06 3.23
C LEU A 208 5.69 -3.67 2.65
N HIS A 209 5.40 -2.64 3.42
CA HIS A 209 5.67 -1.25 3.07
C HIS A 209 7.08 -0.81 3.48
N ALA A 210 7.78 -0.09 2.61
CA ALA A 210 9.14 0.38 2.81
C ALA A 210 9.26 1.89 2.61
N SER A 211 9.05 2.61 3.70
CA SER A 211 9.15 4.05 3.67
C SER A 211 10.59 4.55 3.63
N ALA A 212 10.83 5.54 2.78
CA ALA A 212 12.14 6.18 2.66
C ALA A 212 12.61 6.91 3.91
N TRP A 213 11.69 7.19 4.84
CA TRP A 213 11.93 7.87 6.11
C TRP A 213 12.02 6.91 7.32
N ALA A 214 11.98 5.59 7.10
CA ALA A 214 11.96 4.58 8.15
C ALA A 214 13.21 4.56 9.05
N THR A 215 14.34 5.13 8.61
CA THR A 215 15.55 5.26 9.44
C THR A 215 15.60 6.56 10.24
N LYS A 216 14.50 7.34 10.25
CA LYS A 216 14.39 8.75 10.71
C LYS A 216 15.14 9.75 9.82
N ILE A 217 15.68 9.28 8.70
CA ILE A 217 16.21 10.11 7.62
C ILE A 217 15.32 9.84 6.42
N ASP A 218 14.63 10.87 5.92
CA ASP A 218 13.91 10.76 4.65
C ASP A 218 14.92 10.79 3.50
N ALA A 219 15.33 9.61 3.04
CA ALA A 219 16.36 9.46 2.04
C ALA A 219 15.93 9.96 0.65
N MET A 220 14.63 10.01 0.36
CA MET A 220 14.12 10.50 -0.92
C MET A 220 13.96 12.02 -0.94
N MET A 221 13.57 12.63 0.18
CA MET A 221 13.42 14.08 0.31
C MET A 221 14.69 14.81 0.79
N ASN A 222 15.76 14.09 1.08
CA ASN A 222 17.00 14.69 1.57
C ASN A 222 17.65 15.63 0.54
N ARG A 223 18.24 16.72 1.01
CA ARG A 223 18.92 17.74 0.20
C ARG A 223 20.44 17.72 0.32
N ASP A 224 20.98 16.89 1.20
CA ASP A 224 22.42 16.71 1.35
C ASP A 224 22.95 15.76 0.27
N PRO A 225 23.76 16.24 -0.70
CA PRO A 225 24.32 15.38 -1.73
C PRO A 225 25.32 14.34 -1.20
N ALA A 226 25.75 14.45 0.06
CA ALA A 226 26.64 13.49 0.70
C ALA A 226 25.91 12.33 1.39
N LEU A 227 24.58 12.33 1.46
CA LEU A 227 23.82 11.22 2.06
C LEU A 227 24.04 9.92 1.28
N ASP A 228 24.38 8.84 1.98
CA ASP A 228 24.36 7.48 1.43
C ASP A 228 22.91 6.96 1.36
N VAL A 229 22.19 7.41 0.32
CA VAL A 229 20.79 7.04 0.05
C VAL A 229 20.63 5.52 -0.05
N GLU A 230 21.58 4.83 -0.68
CA GLU A 230 21.52 3.38 -0.82
C GLU A 230 21.78 2.67 0.52
N GLY A 231 22.63 3.25 1.36
CA GLY A 231 22.87 2.79 2.73
C GLY A 231 21.61 2.86 3.59
N GLU A 232 20.85 3.95 3.50
CA GLU A 232 19.56 4.06 4.16
C GLU A 232 18.56 3.03 3.61
N ALA A 233 18.48 2.85 2.30
CA ALA A 233 17.63 1.83 1.68
C ALA A 233 17.95 0.41 2.19
N ARG A 234 19.23 0.05 2.30
CA ARG A 234 19.67 -1.25 2.81
C ARG A 234 19.27 -1.48 4.27
N LYS A 235 19.27 -0.45 5.12
CA LYS A 235 18.80 -0.55 6.51
C LYS A 235 17.30 -0.83 6.58
N VAL A 236 16.50 -0.21 5.71
CA VAL A 236 15.06 -0.48 5.60
C VAL A 236 14.84 -1.92 5.11
N ALA A 237 15.57 -2.35 4.08
CA ALA A 237 15.54 -3.71 3.56
C ALA A 237 15.81 -4.75 4.66
N ASP A 238 16.88 -4.55 5.44
CA ASP A 238 17.29 -5.49 6.51
C ASP A 238 16.20 -5.61 7.59
N PHE A 239 15.60 -4.50 8.01
CA PHE A 239 14.48 -4.51 8.95
C PHE A 239 13.28 -5.30 8.41
N LEU A 240 12.87 -5.04 7.16
CA LEU A 240 11.71 -5.70 6.56
C LEU A 240 11.96 -7.18 6.27
N MET A 241 13.19 -7.58 5.92
CA MET A 241 13.55 -8.98 5.76
C MET A 241 13.37 -9.76 7.07
N GLU A 242 13.74 -9.18 8.21
CA GLU A 242 13.51 -9.79 9.52
C GLU A 242 12.02 -9.86 9.90
N CYS A 243 11.20 -8.93 9.40
CA CYS A 243 9.74 -9.00 9.47
C CYS A 243 9.10 -10.02 8.52
N GLY A 244 9.90 -10.79 7.76
CA GLY A 244 9.41 -11.81 6.84
C GLY A 244 9.26 -11.33 5.39
N GLY A 245 9.66 -10.10 5.06
CA GLY A 245 9.62 -9.55 3.71
C GLY A 245 10.35 -10.41 2.67
N ALA A 246 11.37 -11.18 3.07
CA ALA A 246 12.05 -12.14 2.21
C ALA A 246 11.12 -13.29 1.73
N ALA A 247 10.07 -13.63 2.49
CA ALA A 247 9.04 -14.60 2.10
C ALA A 247 7.84 -13.96 1.36
N GLY A 248 7.82 -12.62 1.27
CA GLY A 248 6.91 -11.86 0.41
C GLY A 248 7.29 -11.97 -1.06
N ASP A 249 6.47 -11.37 -1.92
CA ASP A 249 6.65 -11.37 -3.38
C ASP A 249 7.23 -10.05 -3.91
N PHE A 250 6.94 -8.94 -3.23
CA PHE A 250 7.37 -7.58 -3.56
C PHE A 250 7.52 -6.74 -2.29
N VAL A 251 8.07 -5.54 -2.45
CA VAL A 251 8.08 -4.48 -1.45
C VAL A 251 7.36 -3.25 -2.00
N VAL A 252 6.59 -2.55 -1.16
CA VAL A 252 5.89 -1.33 -1.56
C VAL A 252 6.72 -0.11 -1.22
N VAL A 253 6.82 0.86 -2.13
CA VAL A 253 7.59 2.09 -1.94
C VAL A 253 6.74 3.29 -2.28
N GLU A 254 6.56 4.21 -1.34
CA GLU A 254 5.79 5.43 -1.51
C GLU A 254 6.59 6.61 -2.00
N THR A 255 5.88 7.48 -2.73
CA THR A 255 6.42 8.78 -3.12
C THR A 255 5.81 9.89 -2.30
N SER A 256 4.49 9.85 -2.08
CA SER A 256 3.77 10.73 -1.19
C SER A 256 2.31 10.28 -1.07
N ASP A 257 1.71 10.54 0.09
CA ASP A 257 0.27 10.39 0.34
C ASP A 257 -0.55 11.60 -0.16
N ARG A 258 0.12 12.72 -0.48
CA ARG A 258 -0.52 13.98 -0.91
C ARG A 258 0.21 14.63 -2.08
N ASP A 259 -0.51 15.42 -2.84
CA ASP A 259 0.04 16.21 -3.93
C ASP A 259 1.00 17.29 -3.40
N ALA A 260 2.08 17.55 -4.13
CA ALA A 260 3.12 18.47 -3.70
C ALA A 260 2.61 19.89 -3.44
N GLN A 261 1.65 20.36 -4.25
CA GLN A 261 1.05 21.68 -4.04
C GLN A 261 0.18 21.74 -2.78
N TYR A 262 -0.48 20.64 -2.38
CA TYR A 262 -1.21 20.60 -1.11
C TYR A 262 -0.25 20.87 0.04
N TYR A 263 0.88 20.17 0.09
CA TYR A 263 1.92 20.40 1.11
C TYR A 263 2.41 21.84 1.12
N GLN A 264 2.65 22.41 -0.05
CA GLN A 264 3.12 23.80 -0.18
C GLN A 264 2.10 24.80 0.36
N VAL A 265 0.82 24.65 -0.02
CA VAL A 265 -0.24 25.63 0.28
C VAL A 265 -0.81 25.45 1.69
N ARG A 266 -1.04 24.20 2.11
CA ARG A 266 -1.74 23.89 3.37
C ARG A 266 -0.79 23.70 4.54
N LEU A 267 0.44 23.24 4.28
CA LEU A 267 1.39 22.85 5.32
C LEU A 267 2.71 23.63 5.25
N GLY A 268 2.87 24.54 4.27
CA GLY A 268 4.09 25.34 4.11
C GLY A 268 5.34 24.51 3.82
N ARG A 269 5.17 23.28 3.31
CA ARG A 269 6.25 22.31 3.09
C ARG A 269 6.53 22.13 1.61
N ASP A 270 7.79 22.31 1.22
CA ASP A 270 8.24 21.97 -0.13
C ASP A 270 8.43 20.46 -0.25
N SER A 271 7.59 19.85 -1.07
CA SER A 271 7.60 18.40 -1.34
C SER A 271 7.69 18.08 -2.83
N TRP A 272 8.10 19.05 -3.64
CA TRP A 272 8.36 18.83 -5.06
C TRP A 272 9.66 18.06 -5.26
N TRP A 273 9.70 17.23 -6.31
CA TRP A 273 10.94 16.68 -6.83
C TRP A 273 11.34 17.43 -8.09
N ASP A 274 12.63 17.74 -8.23
CA ASP A 274 13.14 18.39 -9.44
C ASP A 274 13.09 17.41 -10.63
N ALA A 275 12.18 17.69 -11.57
CA ALA A 275 11.99 16.89 -12.78
C ALA A 275 13.18 16.97 -13.75
N THR A 276 14.09 17.94 -13.60
CA THR A 276 15.32 18.00 -14.41
C THR A 276 16.45 17.14 -13.83
N ASN A 277 16.28 16.64 -12.59
CA ASN A 277 17.32 15.98 -11.81
C ASN A 277 18.62 16.78 -11.64
N ALA A 278 18.54 18.11 -11.64
CA ALA A 278 19.68 18.98 -11.42
C ALA A 278 19.90 19.32 -9.93
N THR A 279 18.83 19.35 -9.14
CA THR A 279 18.82 19.78 -7.73
C THR A 279 18.09 18.78 -6.85
N LEU A 280 18.59 18.53 -5.64
CA LEU A 280 17.93 17.66 -4.68
C LEU A 280 16.73 18.34 -3.98
N PRO A 281 15.66 17.60 -3.65
CA PRO A 281 15.42 16.19 -4.01
C PRO A 281 14.93 16.04 -5.46
N HIS A 282 15.27 14.94 -6.11
CA HIS A 282 14.88 14.64 -7.49
C HIS A 282 14.57 13.15 -7.70
N PHE A 283 13.94 12.81 -8.82
CA PHE A 283 13.48 11.45 -9.13
C PHE A 283 14.59 10.40 -9.12
N ARG A 284 15.78 10.72 -9.67
CA ARG A 284 16.93 9.78 -9.63
C ARG A 284 17.38 9.42 -8.21
N GLN A 285 17.15 10.27 -7.21
CA GLN A 285 17.43 9.94 -5.82
C GLN A 285 16.44 8.90 -5.29
N ALA A 286 15.14 9.09 -5.59
CA ALA A 286 14.10 8.12 -5.27
C ALA A 286 14.36 6.76 -5.93
N PHE A 287 14.73 6.75 -7.21
CA PHE A 287 15.05 5.52 -7.92
C PHE A 287 16.30 4.82 -7.41
N ARG A 288 17.35 5.54 -6.97
CA ARG A 288 18.50 4.93 -6.28
C ARG A 288 18.10 4.22 -4.99
N PHE A 289 17.25 4.86 -4.17
CA PHE A 289 16.74 4.24 -2.95
C PHE A 289 15.97 2.95 -3.26
N ALA A 290 14.97 3.02 -4.15
CA ALA A 290 14.13 1.88 -4.48
C ALA A 290 14.92 0.72 -5.12
N LYS A 291 15.90 1.04 -5.96
CA LYS A 291 16.81 0.06 -6.56
C LYS A 291 17.61 -0.68 -5.49
N ALA A 292 18.30 0.06 -4.61
CA ALA A 292 19.12 -0.52 -3.55
C ALA A 292 18.30 -1.35 -2.55
N LEU A 293 17.08 -0.89 -2.22
CA LEU A 293 16.10 -1.64 -1.43
C LEU A 293 15.78 -2.98 -2.10
N SER A 294 15.42 -2.95 -3.38
CA SER A 294 15.01 -4.15 -4.15
C SER A 294 16.14 -5.16 -4.31
N GLU A 295 17.34 -4.67 -4.64
CA GLU A 295 18.54 -5.50 -4.76
C GLU A 295 18.90 -6.16 -3.42
N ARG A 296 18.76 -5.42 -2.31
CA ARG A 296 19.05 -5.97 -0.97
C ARG A 296 18.02 -7.01 -0.54
N MET A 297 16.74 -6.79 -0.83
CA MET A 297 15.67 -7.74 -0.48
C MET A 297 15.59 -8.95 -1.43
N GLY A 298 16.16 -8.86 -2.64
CA GLY A 298 15.93 -9.85 -3.69
C GLY A 298 14.46 -9.91 -4.13
N ARG A 299 13.78 -8.76 -4.09
CA ARG A 299 12.35 -8.59 -4.39
C ARG A 299 12.15 -7.32 -5.21
N PRO A 300 11.28 -7.33 -6.24
CA PRO A 300 10.95 -6.11 -6.97
C PRO A 300 10.17 -5.15 -6.08
N ASN A 301 10.19 -3.86 -6.42
CA ASN A 301 9.36 -2.85 -5.77
C ASN A 301 8.11 -2.52 -6.58
N LEU A 302 7.04 -2.14 -5.88
CA LEU A 302 5.82 -1.59 -6.44
C LEU A 302 5.68 -0.15 -5.94
N TRP A 303 5.67 0.82 -6.86
CA TRP A 303 5.51 2.22 -6.50
C TRP A 303 4.06 2.52 -6.13
N TRP A 304 3.87 2.89 -4.88
CA TRP A 304 2.59 3.22 -4.26
C TRP A 304 2.92 4.00 -2.99
N GLN A 305 2.30 5.11 -2.65
CA GLN A 305 1.29 5.82 -3.42
C GLN A 305 1.95 6.85 -4.32
N LEU A 306 1.51 6.88 -5.59
CA LEU A 306 1.85 7.95 -6.52
C LEU A 306 0.70 8.98 -6.54
N PRO A 307 0.95 10.25 -6.19
CA PRO A 307 -0.06 11.31 -6.32
C PRO A 307 -0.58 11.44 -7.75
N VAL A 308 -1.85 11.84 -7.88
CA VAL A 308 -2.54 11.96 -9.18
C VAL A 308 -2.54 13.41 -9.69
N GLY A 309 -2.16 14.37 -8.84
CA GLY A 309 -2.01 15.75 -9.22
C GLY A 309 -1.15 15.91 -10.47
N ASN A 310 -1.54 16.89 -11.28
CA ASN A 310 -0.81 17.24 -12.49
C ASN A 310 -0.76 18.75 -12.65
N MET A 311 0.19 19.24 -13.45
CA MET A 311 0.49 20.68 -13.51
C MET A 311 -0.64 21.54 -14.10
N SER A 312 -1.65 20.92 -14.74
CA SER A 312 -2.83 21.63 -15.26
C SER A 312 -3.87 21.97 -14.17
N MET A 313 -3.75 21.38 -12.99
CA MET A 313 -4.73 21.55 -11.92
C MET A 313 -4.78 23.00 -11.39
N PRO A 314 -5.97 23.52 -11.03
CA PRO A 314 -6.14 24.90 -10.55
C PRO A 314 -5.54 25.19 -9.16
N GLY A 315 -5.30 24.18 -8.32
CA GLY A 315 -4.65 24.31 -7.01
C GLY A 315 -5.58 24.59 -5.83
N TYR A 316 -6.61 23.77 -5.66
CA TYR A 316 -7.51 23.75 -4.51
C TYR A 316 -7.95 22.31 -4.18
N ASP A 317 -8.76 22.11 -3.15
CA ASP A 317 -9.23 20.79 -2.71
C ASP A 317 -9.70 19.91 -3.88
N GLN A 318 -9.16 18.68 -3.92
CA GLN A 318 -9.31 17.68 -4.97
C GLN A 318 -8.75 18.03 -6.36
N HIS A 319 -8.04 19.15 -6.48
CA HIS A 319 -7.50 19.67 -7.73
C HIS A 319 -6.14 20.35 -7.48
N TRP A 320 -5.21 19.65 -6.84
CA TRP A 320 -3.84 20.07 -6.57
C TRP A 320 -2.87 19.65 -7.67
N LYS A 321 -1.83 20.45 -7.86
CA LYS A 321 -0.74 20.13 -8.77
C LYS A 321 0.27 19.18 -8.12
N ASP A 322 0.79 18.27 -8.94
CA ASP A 322 1.96 17.45 -8.68
C ASP A 322 2.68 17.21 -10.02
N ASN A 323 3.93 16.77 -10.00
CA ASN A 323 4.73 16.47 -11.19
C ASN A 323 5.18 14.99 -11.28
N ARG A 324 4.87 14.18 -10.27
CA ARG A 324 5.29 12.77 -10.22
C ARG A 324 4.57 11.93 -11.25
N LEU A 325 3.27 12.12 -11.45
CA LEU A 325 2.52 11.37 -12.46
C LEU A 325 3.17 11.53 -13.83
N ASP A 326 3.38 12.77 -14.28
CA ASP A 326 3.98 13.02 -15.59
C ASP A 326 5.38 12.44 -15.70
N TYR A 327 6.25 12.66 -14.70
CA TYR A 327 7.60 12.14 -14.72
C TYR A 327 7.64 10.60 -14.82
N PHE A 328 6.84 9.88 -14.02
CA PHE A 328 6.80 8.42 -14.07
C PHE A 328 6.34 7.87 -15.43
N PHE A 329 5.38 8.54 -16.07
CA PHE A 329 4.92 8.18 -17.41
C PHE A 329 5.88 8.60 -18.54
N ASP A 330 6.68 9.65 -18.35
CA ASP A 330 7.71 10.09 -19.31
C ASP A 330 9.00 9.28 -19.18
N HIS A 331 9.24 8.66 -18.02
CA HIS A 331 10.45 7.89 -17.69
C HIS A 331 10.19 6.47 -17.16
N PRO A 332 9.31 5.66 -17.77
CA PRO A 332 9.01 4.32 -17.26
C PRO A 332 10.24 3.40 -17.30
N GLU A 333 11.22 3.65 -18.16
CA GLU A 333 12.49 2.95 -18.21
C GLU A 333 13.32 3.13 -16.94
N GLU A 334 13.27 4.31 -16.30
CA GLU A 334 13.95 4.54 -15.03
C GLU A 334 13.27 3.76 -13.90
N VAL A 335 11.93 3.62 -13.95
CA VAL A 335 11.15 2.78 -13.03
C VAL A 335 11.57 1.32 -13.16
N ALA A 336 11.62 0.78 -14.39
CA ALA A 336 12.05 -0.59 -14.65
C ALA A 336 13.51 -0.83 -14.23
N ALA A 337 14.42 0.11 -14.55
CA ALA A 337 15.83 0.03 -14.16
C ALA A 337 16.04 0.05 -12.63
N ALA A 338 15.10 0.62 -11.88
CA ALA A 338 15.08 0.59 -10.43
C ALA A 338 14.40 -0.66 -9.84
N HIS A 339 14.15 -1.71 -10.65
CA HIS A 339 13.39 -2.92 -10.28
C HIS A 339 11.92 -2.66 -9.92
N GLY A 340 11.38 -1.52 -10.35
CA GLY A 340 9.98 -1.19 -10.23
C GLY A 340 9.13 -2.01 -11.19
N ILE A 341 8.18 -2.76 -10.67
CA ILE A 341 7.26 -3.60 -11.47
C ILE A 341 5.89 -2.97 -11.67
N GLY A 342 5.61 -1.83 -11.04
CA GLY A 342 4.36 -1.12 -11.28
C GLY A 342 4.31 0.27 -10.66
N MET A 343 3.39 1.06 -11.19
CA MET A 343 3.11 2.46 -10.85
C MET A 343 1.64 2.58 -10.47
N ILE A 344 1.37 2.77 -9.18
CA ILE A 344 0.03 2.72 -8.61
C ILE A 344 -0.37 4.10 -8.08
N PHE A 345 -1.31 4.73 -8.79
CA PHE A 345 -1.72 6.13 -8.60
C PHE A 345 -2.96 6.28 -7.74
N GLY A 346 -2.95 7.18 -6.77
CA GLY A 346 -4.16 7.52 -6.04
C GLY A 346 -3.96 8.57 -4.96
N ALA A 347 -5.06 8.89 -4.28
CA ALA A 347 -5.12 9.92 -3.25
C ALA A 347 -4.98 9.30 -1.85
N GLY A 348 -3.96 9.67 -1.09
CA GLY A 348 -3.74 9.15 0.26
C GLY A 348 -4.57 9.86 1.33
N GLU A 349 -5.17 10.98 0.95
CA GLU A 349 -6.01 11.80 1.79
C GLU A 349 -7.16 12.38 0.93
N GLN A 350 -8.31 12.66 1.55
CA GLN A 350 -9.55 12.99 0.84
C GLN A 350 -9.49 14.30 0.04
N ALA A 351 -8.68 15.27 0.46
CA ALA A 351 -8.56 16.56 -0.22
C ALA A 351 -7.61 16.54 -1.42
N GLN A 352 -6.99 15.39 -1.75
CA GLN A 352 -6.03 15.29 -2.84
C GLN A 352 -6.70 15.13 -4.21
N THR A 353 -5.99 15.52 -5.27
CA THR A 353 -6.40 15.14 -6.64
C THR A 353 -6.48 13.63 -6.72
N ASN A 354 -7.58 13.14 -7.28
CA ASN A 354 -7.82 11.71 -7.44
C ASN A 354 -8.20 11.40 -8.89
N PRO A 355 -8.26 10.12 -9.29
CA PRO A 355 -8.54 9.75 -10.68
C PRO A 355 -9.88 10.25 -11.24
N SER A 356 -10.82 10.67 -10.39
CA SER A 356 -12.12 11.23 -10.80
C SER A 356 -12.11 12.77 -10.87
N THR A 357 -11.06 13.43 -10.38
CA THR A 357 -10.95 14.91 -10.32
C THR A 357 -9.72 15.46 -11.03
N ASP A 358 -8.88 14.60 -11.63
CA ASP A 358 -7.65 14.97 -12.33
C ASP A 358 -7.85 15.49 -13.77
N ASN A 359 -9.09 15.77 -14.16
CA ASN A 359 -9.54 16.09 -15.52
C ASN A 359 -9.26 14.98 -16.57
N GLY A 360 -9.21 13.71 -16.16
CA GLY A 360 -9.01 12.57 -17.04
C GLY A 360 -7.55 12.37 -17.45
N HIS A 361 -6.61 13.02 -16.77
CA HIS A 361 -5.19 13.02 -17.14
C HIS A 361 -4.55 11.64 -16.97
N LEU A 362 -4.78 10.95 -15.84
CA LEU A 362 -4.32 9.59 -15.60
C LEU A 362 -4.85 8.61 -16.66
N VAL A 363 -6.12 8.73 -17.03
CA VAL A 363 -6.76 7.92 -18.08
C VAL A 363 -6.06 8.15 -19.44
N LEU A 364 -5.80 9.41 -19.79
CA LEU A 364 -5.09 9.77 -21.01
C LEU A 364 -3.67 9.17 -21.05
N ARG A 365 -2.90 9.37 -19.98
CA ARG A 365 -1.52 8.89 -19.86
C ARG A 365 -1.44 7.35 -19.89
N THR A 366 -2.37 6.68 -19.22
CA THR A 366 -2.51 5.21 -19.24
C THR A 366 -2.79 4.69 -20.64
N ASN A 367 -3.77 5.27 -21.35
CA ASN A 367 -4.06 4.85 -22.73
C ASN A 367 -2.84 5.03 -23.64
N ASN A 368 -2.14 6.17 -23.55
CA ASN A 368 -0.95 6.41 -24.35
C ASN A 368 0.17 5.39 -24.08
N TYR A 369 0.43 5.08 -22.80
CA TYR A 369 1.44 4.10 -22.40
C TYR A 369 1.24 2.74 -23.09
N PHE A 370 0.01 2.23 -23.10
CA PHE A 370 -0.29 0.95 -23.75
C PHE A 370 -0.33 1.04 -25.27
N LEU A 371 -0.78 2.16 -25.84
CA LEU A 371 -0.73 2.39 -27.29
C LEU A 371 0.70 2.40 -27.83
N THR A 372 1.67 2.81 -27.02
CA THR A 372 3.10 2.77 -27.37
C THR A 372 3.80 1.45 -27.00
N GLY A 373 3.06 0.44 -26.54
CA GLY A 373 3.57 -0.90 -26.23
C GLY A 373 4.02 -1.11 -24.78
N GLY A 374 3.87 -0.10 -23.91
CA GLY A 374 4.32 -0.14 -22.52
C GLY A 374 5.84 -0.26 -22.36
N GLN A 375 6.29 -0.35 -21.11
CA GLN A 375 7.69 -0.55 -20.76
C GLN A 375 7.89 -1.95 -20.20
N LEU A 376 8.80 -2.74 -20.78
CA LEU A 376 9.19 -4.04 -20.20
C LEU A 376 9.80 -3.85 -18.81
N ALA A 377 9.35 -4.64 -17.83
CA ALA A 377 9.82 -4.53 -16.44
C ALA A 377 11.21 -5.15 -16.23
N CYS A 378 11.61 -6.08 -17.08
CA CYS A 378 12.95 -6.66 -17.13
C CYS A 378 13.50 -6.45 -18.54
N PRO A 379 14.12 -5.30 -18.86
CA PRO A 379 14.77 -5.16 -20.16
C PRO A 379 15.83 -6.26 -20.29
N ASN A 380 15.81 -6.99 -21.41
CA ASN A 380 16.80 -8.03 -21.69
C ASN A 380 18.21 -7.46 -21.46
N VAL A 381 18.86 -7.89 -20.38
CA VAL A 381 20.27 -7.63 -20.20
C VAL A 381 20.98 -8.54 -21.19
N SER A 382 21.21 -8.06 -22.40
CA SER A 382 22.38 -8.53 -23.15
C SER A 382 23.58 -8.13 -22.30
N MET A 383 24.03 -9.04 -21.43
CA MET A 383 25.30 -8.88 -20.71
C MET A 383 26.41 -8.79 -21.77
N PRO A 384 27.27 -7.76 -21.77
CA PRO A 384 28.52 -7.82 -22.50
C PRO A 384 29.45 -8.91 -21.95
#